data_AF-A0A2S5TFJ3-F1
#
_entry.id   AF-A0A2S5TFJ3-F1
#
_cell.length_a   1.000
_cell.length_b   1.000
_cell.length_c   1.000
_cell.angle_alpha   90.00
_cell.angle_beta   90.00
_cell.angle_gamma   90.00
#
_symmetry.space_group_name_H-M   'P 1'
#
loop_
_entity.id
_entity.type
_entity.pdbx_description
1 polymer ?
#
loop_
_entity_poly.entity_id
_entity_poly.type
_entity_poly.pdbx_seq_one_letter_code
_entity_poly.pdbx_strand_id
1 'polypeptide(L)'
;MNVTRIFLLVAGLLAAGLRPSAVPAADWGFELDPEALGRFRQQAEAYAAPLLRDAILRSRQEALSAGTQPIPPAMRERLRGYYRDDLLDRVRWRSGGGSEISLQLHAIQYGDRAAITLNEVVVFAREPDALGDAALWAHELWHVEQFGRWGVGGFAERYVRDYRAVEAEAEQAAAGYLSWLTRRPVHSRAAAASGKIAASIPPPEPP
;
A
#
# COMPACT_ATOMS: atom_id res chain seq x y z
N MET A 1 11.90 -27.78 -3.99
CA MET A 1 11.41 -27.55 -2.60
C MET A 1 12.54 -26.87 -1.85
N ASN A 2 12.49 -25.55 -1.66
CA ASN A 2 13.57 -24.83 -0.97
C ASN A 2 13.09 -23.45 -0.55
N VAL A 3 12.78 -23.23 0.74
CA VAL A 3 12.90 -21.91 1.38
C VAL A 3 13.11 -22.10 2.88
N THR A 4 14.36 -22.13 3.33
CA THR A 4 14.73 -21.77 4.71
C THR A 4 15.75 -20.66 4.62
N ARG A 5 15.31 -19.42 4.82
CA ARG A 5 16.18 -18.29 5.16
C ARG A 5 15.49 -17.47 6.25
N ILE A 6 15.80 -17.85 7.48
CA ILE A 6 15.55 -17.08 8.69
C ILE A 6 16.57 -15.93 8.68
N PHE A 7 16.10 -14.69 8.64
CA PHE A 7 16.94 -13.52 8.92
C PHE A 7 16.79 -13.18 10.41
N LEU A 8 17.79 -13.55 11.19
CA LEU A 8 17.99 -13.08 12.57
C LEU A 8 18.86 -11.82 12.52
N LEU A 9 18.43 -10.75 13.18
CA LEU A 9 19.29 -9.68 13.64
C LEU A 9 18.84 -9.26 15.03
N VAL A 10 19.66 -9.53 16.05
CA VAL A 10 20.37 -8.54 16.90
C VAL A 10 21.01 -9.22 18.11
N ALA A 11 22.21 -8.72 18.46
CA ALA A 11 23.08 -8.90 19.64
C ALA A 11 24.34 -9.72 19.32
N GLY A 12 25.59 -9.29 19.51
CA GLY A 12 26.16 -8.14 20.21
C GLY A 12 27.48 -8.61 20.87
N LEU A 13 28.57 -7.85 20.67
CA LEU A 13 29.88 -7.86 21.36
C LEU A 13 31.03 -8.81 20.89
N LEU A 14 32.05 -8.14 20.31
CA LEU A 14 33.48 -8.15 20.70
C LEU A 14 34.10 -9.44 21.27
N ALA A 15 35.05 -10.03 20.52
CA ALA A 15 36.28 -10.57 21.10
C ALA A 15 37.43 -10.49 20.09
N ALA A 16 38.55 -9.94 20.56
CA ALA A 16 39.79 -9.74 19.83
C ALA A 16 40.45 -11.06 19.40
N GLY A 17 41.36 -10.96 18.43
CA GLY A 17 42.05 -12.10 17.84
C GLY A 17 42.89 -12.90 18.83
N LEU A 18 42.45 -14.12 19.10
CA LEU A 18 43.29 -15.29 19.35
C LEU A 18 42.67 -16.46 18.62
N ARG A 19 43.47 -17.20 17.84
CA ARG A 19 43.04 -18.44 17.18
C ARG A 19 42.72 -19.48 18.25
N PRO A 20 41.50 -20.04 18.33
CA PRO A 20 41.27 -21.23 19.13
C PRO A 20 41.61 -22.47 18.31
N SER A 21 42.42 -23.34 18.91
CA SER A 21 42.60 -24.75 18.58
C SER A 21 41.25 -25.43 18.32
N ALA A 22 41.21 -26.37 17.39
CA ALA A 22 40.02 -27.08 16.93
C ALA A 22 39.05 -27.44 18.08
N VAL A 23 37.92 -26.75 18.11
CA VAL A 23 36.77 -27.12 18.95
C VAL A 23 36.11 -28.32 18.26
N PRO A 24 35.89 -29.46 18.94
CA PRO A 24 35.13 -30.55 18.34
C PRO A 24 33.77 -29.99 17.89
N ALA A 25 33.27 -30.45 16.73
CA ALA A 25 31.94 -30.11 16.25
C ALA A 25 30.92 -30.68 17.24
N ALA A 26 30.68 -29.94 18.33
CA ALA A 26 29.49 -30.09 19.14
C ALA A 26 28.34 -29.77 18.20
N ASP A 27 27.51 -30.78 17.99
CA ASP A 27 26.23 -30.66 17.32
C ASP A 27 25.36 -29.76 18.21
N TRP A 28 25.55 -28.45 18.09
CA TRP A 28 24.73 -27.44 18.76
C TRP A 28 23.38 -27.40 18.03
N GLY A 29 22.62 -28.49 18.15
CA GLY A 29 21.22 -28.52 17.82
C GLY A 29 20.48 -27.59 18.77
N PHE A 30 20.47 -26.29 18.46
CA PHE A 30 19.49 -25.38 19.03
C PHE A 30 18.13 -25.79 18.47
N GLU A 31 17.51 -26.76 19.12
CA GLU A 31 16.08 -27.00 18.95
C GLU A 31 15.39 -25.78 19.55
N LEU A 32 15.18 -24.76 18.72
CA LEU A 32 14.53 -23.52 19.12
C LEU A 32 13.12 -23.87 19.56
N ASP A 33 12.85 -23.76 20.87
CA ASP A 33 11.53 -23.95 21.46
C ASP A 33 10.50 -23.13 20.65
N PRO A 34 9.51 -23.77 19.99
CA PRO A 34 8.50 -23.08 19.19
C PRO A 34 7.74 -22.03 19.99
N GLU A 35 7.53 -22.25 21.29
CA GLU A 35 6.89 -21.26 22.16
C GLU A 35 7.81 -20.07 22.42
N ALA A 36 9.10 -20.30 22.68
CA ALA A 36 10.09 -19.23 22.81
C ALA A 36 10.21 -18.40 21.54
N LEU A 37 10.20 -19.04 20.37
CA LEU A 37 10.20 -18.36 19.07
C LEU A 37 8.90 -17.54 18.89
N GLY A 38 7.76 -18.10 19.29
CA GLY A 38 6.46 -17.41 19.28
C GLY A 38 6.45 -16.16 20.18
N ARG A 39 6.94 -16.28 21.42
CA ARG A 39 7.07 -15.16 22.36
C ARG A 39 8.03 -14.10 21.83
N PHE A 40 9.19 -14.50 21.29
CA PHE A 40 10.13 -13.59 20.67
C PHE A 40 9.50 -12.83 19.51
N ARG A 41 8.74 -13.52 18.64
CA ARG A 41 8.04 -12.89 17.53
C ARG A 41 6.99 -11.89 18.01
N GLN A 42 6.17 -12.24 19.00
CA GLN A 42 5.19 -11.32 19.58
C GLN A 42 5.85 -10.08 20.18
N GLN A 43 6.97 -10.25 20.88
CA GLN A 43 7.70 -9.15 21.48
C GLN A 43 8.33 -8.26 20.40
N ALA A 44 8.90 -8.85 19.34
CA ALA A 44 9.39 -8.11 18.19
C ALA A 44 8.27 -7.33 17.47
N GLU A 45 7.10 -7.96 17.26
CA GLU A 45 5.90 -7.31 16.71
C GLU A 45 5.49 -6.09 17.56
N ALA A 46 5.49 -6.23 18.89
CA ALA A 46 5.11 -5.18 19.83
C ALA A 46 6.02 -3.94 19.78
N TYR A 47 7.30 -4.11 19.41
CA TYR A 47 8.22 -2.98 19.20
C TYR A 47 8.15 -2.44 17.77
N ALA A 48 8.02 -3.31 16.76
CA ALA A 48 8.06 -2.90 15.36
C ALA A 48 6.79 -2.16 14.91
N ALA A 49 5.61 -2.54 15.41
CA ALA A 49 4.36 -1.90 15.00
C ALA A 49 4.26 -0.41 15.38
N PRO A 50 4.59 0.02 16.62
CA PRO A 50 4.65 1.45 16.95
C PRO A 50 5.67 2.23 16.11
N LEU A 51 6.84 1.64 15.82
CA LEU A 51 7.85 2.28 14.98
C LEU A 51 7.35 2.49 13.55
N LEU A 52 6.70 1.49 12.96
CA LEU A 52 6.09 1.62 11.63
C LEU A 52 4.95 2.65 11.62
N ARG A 53 4.08 2.63 12.63
CA ARG A 53 3.02 3.64 12.78
C ARG A 53 3.59 5.06 12.77
N ASP A 54 4.61 5.30 13.59
CA ASP A 54 5.21 6.63 13.73
C ASP A 54 5.95 7.05 12.45
N ALA A 55 6.60 6.11 11.76
CA ALA A 55 7.18 6.34 10.44
C ALA A 55 6.11 6.76 9.42
N ILE A 56 4.98 6.03 9.32
CA ILE A 56 3.88 6.37 8.42
C ILE A 56 3.34 7.79 8.71
N LEU A 57 3.09 8.12 9.98
CA LEU A 57 2.54 9.42 10.36
C LEU A 57 3.51 10.57 10.05
N ARG A 58 4.80 10.37 10.31
CA ARG A 58 5.84 11.37 10.00
C ARG A 58 5.97 11.57 8.50
N SER A 59 6.10 10.49 7.73
CA SER A 59 6.19 10.54 6.28
C SER A 59 4.96 11.18 5.64
N ARG A 60 3.75 10.91 6.18
CA ARG A 60 2.53 11.59 5.76
C ARG A 60 2.63 13.09 5.99
N GLN A 61 3.07 13.52 7.17
CA GLN A 61 3.20 14.94 7.48
C GLN A 61 4.21 15.63 6.57
N GLU A 62 5.33 15.00 6.28
CA GLU A 62 6.33 15.49 5.32
C GLU A 62 5.75 15.63 3.91
N ALA A 63 5.03 14.60 3.43
CA ALA A 63 4.38 14.62 2.13
C ALA A 63 3.38 15.76 2.00
N LEU A 64 2.56 15.99 3.04
CA LEU A 64 1.61 17.09 3.12
C LEU A 64 2.30 18.46 3.14
N SER A 65 3.33 18.63 3.98
CA SER A 65 4.08 19.88 4.12
C SER A 65 4.78 20.29 2.83
N ALA A 66 5.29 19.32 2.06
CA ALA A 66 5.92 19.58 0.78
C ALA A 66 4.91 19.65 -0.39
N GLY A 67 3.61 19.70 -0.11
CA GLY A 67 2.54 19.88 -1.09
C GLY A 67 1.99 18.57 -1.66
N THR A 68 0.65 18.51 -1.79
CA THR A 68 -0.08 17.41 -2.41
C THR A 68 -1.22 17.94 -3.29
N GLN A 69 -1.71 17.11 -4.20
CA GLN A 69 -2.81 17.39 -5.10
C GLN A 69 -3.97 16.41 -4.85
N PRO A 70 -5.23 16.76 -5.17
CA PRO A 70 -6.31 15.77 -5.24
C PRO A 70 -6.04 14.75 -6.37
N ILE A 71 -6.71 13.59 -6.34
CA ILE A 71 -6.64 12.59 -7.42
C ILE A 71 -6.82 13.28 -8.80
N PRO A 72 -5.97 13.02 -9.81
CA PRO A 72 -6.09 13.65 -11.12
C PRO A 72 -7.50 13.45 -11.69
N PRO A 73 -8.16 14.48 -12.28
CA PRO A 73 -9.58 14.37 -12.67
C PRO A 73 -9.89 13.20 -13.61
N ALA A 74 -9.02 12.93 -14.58
CA ALA A 74 -9.17 11.79 -15.49
C ALA A 74 -9.04 10.44 -14.75
N MET A 75 -8.19 10.36 -13.73
CA MET A 75 -8.01 9.17 -12.92
C MET A 75 -9.22 8.96 -11.99
N ARG A 76 -9.69 10.04 -11.35
CA ARG A 76 -10.90 10.02 -10.53
C ARG A 76 -12.09 9.46 -11.30
N GLU A 77 -12.30 9.92 -12.54
CA GLU A 77 -13.43 9.46 -13.36
C GLU A 77 -13.33 7.97 -13.73
N ARG A 78 -12.10 7.44 -13.92
CA ARG A 78 -11.88 6.02 -14.19
C ARG A 78 -12.22 5.14 -12.98
N LEU A 79 -11.90 5.62 -11.78
CA LEU A 79 -12.09 4.91 -10.50
C LEU A 79 -13.51 5.03 -9.94
N ARG A 80 -14.26 6.05 -10.37
CA ARG A 80 -15.65 6.29 -9.96
C ARG A 80 -16.52 5.07 -10.22
N GLY A 81 -17.32 4.70 -9.22
CA GLY A 81 -18.25 3.57 -9.30
C GLY A 81 -17.62 2.23 -8.94
N TYR A 82 -16.29 2.12 -8.91
CA TYR A 82 -15.60 1.02 -8.23
C TYR A 82 -15.27 1.42 -6.78
N TYR A 83 -14.75 2.64 -6.59
CA TYR A 83 -14.61 3.27 -5.28
C TYR A 83 -15.68 4.32 -5.04
N ARG A 84 -16.03 4.56 -3.77
CA ARG A 84 -17.00 5.57 -3.37
C ARG A 84 -16.44 6.99 -3.54
N ASP A 85 -17.30 7.93 -3.90
CA ASP A 85 -16.90 9.31 -4.18
C ASP A 85 -16.25 10.01 -2.97
N ASP A 86 -16.75 9.75 -1.77
CA ASP A 86 -16.22 10.31 -0.52
C ASP A 86 -14.80 9.82 -0.21
N LEU A 87 -14.45 8.60 -0.65
CA LEU A 87 -13.08 8.12 -0.61
C LEU A 87 -12.21 8.84 -1.63
N LEU A 88 -12.68 8.98 -2.86
CA LEU A 88 -11.92 9.64 -3.91
C LEU A 88 -11.70 11.14 -3.60
N ASP A 89 -12.61 11.78 -2.85
CA ASP A 89 -12.53 13.20 -2.47
C ASP A 89 -11.50 13.49 -1.36
N ARG A 90 -11.31 12.57 -0.41
CA ARG A 90 -10.38 12.77 0.70
C ARG A 90 -8.92 12.51 0.33
N VAL A 91 -8.68 11.65 -0.66
CA VAL A 91 -7.35 11.17 -1.00
C VAL A 91 -6.52 12.27 -1.67
N ARG A 92 -5.26 12.36 -1.25
CA ARG A 92 -4.25 13.26 -1.79
C ARG A 92 -3.12 12.47 -2.41
N TRP A 93 -2.43 13.05 -3.37
CA TRP A 93 -1.24 12.44 -3.95
C TRP A 93 -0.14 13.43 -4.23
N ARG A 94 1.05 12.90 -4.46
CA ARG A 94 2.19 13.60 -5.03
C ARG A 94 3.13 12.61 -5.71
N SER A 95 3.98 13.11 -6.59
CA SER A 95 5.16 12.42 -7.09
C SER A 95 6.43 12.99 -6.42
N GLY A 96 7.56 12.29 -6.53
CA GLY A 96 8.88 12.90 -6.28
C GLY A 96 9.18 13.30 -4.83
N GLY A 97 8.66 12.58 -3.84
CA GLY A 97 9.04 12.73 -2.41
C GLY A 97 9.96 11.62 -1.89
N GLY A 98 10.29 10.66 -2.74
CA GLY A 98 10.94 9.41 -2.38
C GLY A 98 12.47 9.47 -2.28
N SER A 99 13.07 10.55 -1.78
CA SER A 99 14.47 10.49 -1.32
C SER A 99 14.55 10.46 0.19
N GLU A 100 13.76 11.26 0.92
CA GLU A 100 13.77 11.23 2.39
C GLU A 100 12.69 10.29 2.93
N ILE A 101 11.43 10.45 2.49
CA ILE A 101 10.30 9.56 2.83
C ILE A 101 10.60 8.10 2.46
N SER A 102 11.27 7.90 1.31
CA SER A 102 11.68 6.57 0.90
C SER A 102 12.80 6.03 1.78
N LEU A 103 13.70 6.83 2.35
CA LEU A 103 14.80 6.27 3.15
C LEU A 103 14.30 5.66 4.45
N GLN A 104 13.36 6.29 5.16
CA GLN A 104 12.84 5.70 6.41
C GLN A 104 11.97 4.47 6.13
N LEU A 105 11.15 4.47 5.07
CA LEU A 105 10.32 3.32 4.72
C LEU A 105 11.09 2.22 3.96
N HIS A 106 12.06 2.57 3.11
CA HIS A 106 13.03 1.62 2.53
C HIS A 106 13.87 0.96 3.61
N ALA A 107 14.28 1.69 4.65
CA ALA A 107 14.95 1.10 5.82
C ALA A 107 14.02 0.10 6.55
N ILE A 108 12.70 0.28 6.46
CA ILE A 108 11.67 -0.66 6.97
C ILE A 108 11.30 -1.71 5.89
N GLN A 109 12.13 -1.92 4.87
CA GLN A 109 12.00 -2.95 3.81
C GLN A 109 10.96 -2.69 2.71
N TYR A 110 10.45 -1.46 2.54
CA TYR A 110 9.39 -1.20 1.55
C TYR A 110 9.79 -1.24 0.06
N GLY A 111 11.08 -1.40 -0.28
CA GLY A 111 11.57 -1.69 -1.64
C GLY A 111 11.24 -0.65 -2.73
N ASP A 112 11.61 -0.93 -3.99
CA ASP A 112 11.39 -0.09 -5.19
C ASP A 112 9.92 -0.14 -5.66
N ARG A 113 8.98 0.21 -4.77
CA ARG A 113 7.56 0.25 -5.09
C ARG A 113 7.21 1.47 -5.94
N ALA A 114 6.29 1.27 -6.89
CA ALA A 114 5.79 2.33 -7.77
C ALA A 114 4.99 3.41 -7.00
N ALA A 115 4.37 3.03 -5.88
CA ALA A 115 3.68 3.95 -4.97
C ALA A 115 3.69 3.42 -3.53
N ILE A 116 3.43 4.33 -2.57
CA ILE A 116 3.23 4.02 -1.16
C ILE A 116 2.03 4.83 -0.65
N THR A 117 1.11 4.18 0.06
CA THR A 117 0.01 4.83 0.76
C THR A 117 0.35 5.14 2.22
N LEU A 118 0.17 6.41 2.60
CA LEU A 118 0.42 6.97 3.93
C LEU A 118 -0.90 7.53 4.49
N ASN A 119 -1.74 6.66 5.03
CA ASN A 119 -3.13 6.96 5.39
C ASN A 119 -3.95 7.41 4.17
N GLU A 120 -4.30 8.69 4.04
CA GLU A 120 -5.03 9.23 2.89
C GLU A 120 -4.13 9.88 1.83
N VAL A 121 -2.80 9.82 1.99
CA VAL A 121 -1.84 10.39 1.05
C VAL A 121 -1.12 9.28 0.28
N VAL A 122 -1.21 9.29 -1.04
CA VAL A 122 -0.48 8.34 -1.92
C VAL A 122 0.74 9.03 -2.52
N VAL A 123 1.92 8.47 -2.29
CA VAL A 123 3.18 8.99 -2.84
C VAL A 123 3.63 8.07 -3.96
N PHE A 124 3.65 8.57 -5.18
CA PHE A 124 4.13 7.84 -6.35
C PHE A 124 5.63 8.08 -6.54
N ALA A 125 6.37 7.03 -6.90
CA ALA A 125 7.78 7.14 -7.27
C ALA A 125 7.94 8.02 -8.52
N ARG A 126 7.04 7.83 -9.49
CA ARG A 126 7.04 8.55 -10.78
C ARG A 126 5.66 9.14 -11.06
N GLU A 127 5.64 10.39 -11.53
CA GLU A 127 4.40 11.07 -11.91
C GLU A 127 3.61 10.36 -13.03
N PRO A 128 4.23 9.82 -14.10
CA PRO A 128 3.49 9.09 -15.12
C PRO A 128 2.62 7.95 -14.58
N ASP A 129 3.05 7.28 -13.51
CA ASP A 129 2.31 6.16 -12.92
C ASP A 129 1.04 6.70 -12.23
N ALA A 130 1.15 7.82 -11.52
CA ALA A 130 0.01 8.52 -10.92
C ALA A 130 -1.02 9.02 -11.96
N LEU A 131 -0.56 9.41 -13.15
CA LEU A 131 -1.43 9.93 -14.21
C LEU A 131 -2.05 8.83 -15.08
N GLY A 132 -1.36 7.70 -15.24
CA GLY A 132 -1.69 6.67 -16.22
C GLY A 132 -2.29 5.39 -15.65
N ASP A 133 -1.87 4.97 -14.45
CA ASP A 133 -2.12 3.61 -13.96
C ASP A 133 -3.27 3.55 -12.95
N ALA A 134 -4.47 3.28 -13.47
CA ALA A 134 -5.65 3.14 -12.61
C ALA A 134 -5.68 1.84 -11.80
N ALA A 135 -4.96 0.80 -12.22
CA ALA A 135 -4.88 -0.45 -11.45
C ALA A 135 -3.98 -0.24 -10.22
N LEU A 136 -2.86 0.47 -10.39
CA LEU A 136 -2.02 0.90 -9.27
C LEU A 136 -2.82 1.80 -8.32
N TRP A 137 -3.58 2.78 -8.83
CA TRP A 137 -4.49 3.53 -7.97
C TRP A 137 -5.49 2.65 -7.23
N ALA A 138 -6.07 1.65 -7.89
CA ALA A 138 -7.01 0.75 -7.23
C ALA A 138 -6.33 -0.07 -6.11
N HIS A 139 -5.07 -0.44 -6.26
CA HIS A 139 -4.26 -1.03 -5.18
C HIS A 139 -4.09 -0.05 -4.01
N GLU A 140 -3.60 1.16 -4.28
CA GLU A 140 -3.31 2.16 -3.24
C GLU A 140 -4.57 2.63 -2.50
N LEU A 141 -5.69 2.81 -3.20
CA LEU A 141 -6.97 3.16 -2.56
C LEU A 141 -7.49 2.06 -1.63
N TRP A 142 -7.13 0.80 -1.86
CA TRP A 142 -7.44 -0.26 -0.91
C TRP A 142 -6.65 -0.11 0.39
N HIS A 143 -5.37 0.30 0.32
CA HIS A 143 -4.63 0.67 1.52
C HIS A 143 -5.28 1.85 2.25
N VAL A 144 -5.84 2.83 1.54
CA VAL A 144 -6.61 3.93 2.16
C VAL A 144 -7.85 3.40 2.91
N GLU A 145 -8.58 2.42 2.35
CA GLU A 145 -9.68 1.74 3.03
C GLU A 145 -9.19 0.97 4.27
N GLN A 146 -8.09 0.23 4.16
CA GLN A 146 -7.48 -0.49 5.28
C GLN A 146 -7.09 0.47 6.43
N PHE A 147 -6.47 1.61 6.11
CA PHE A 147 -6.22 2.67 7.09
C PHE A 147 -7.49 3.22 7.70
N GLY A 148 -8.54 3.45 6.90
CA GLY A 148 -9.84 3.91 7.40
C GLY A 148 -10.51 2.91 8.36
N ARG A 149 -10.38 1.61 8.08
CA ARG A 149 -10.98 0.52 8.88
C ARG A 149 -10.21 0.23 10.16
N TRP A 150 -8.88 0.28 10.12
CA TRP A 150 -8.03 -0.19 11.21
C TRP A 150 -7.35 0.93 11.98
N GLY A 151 -7.38 2.16 11.44
CA GLY A 151 -6.48 3.23 11.86
C GLY A 151 -5.01 2.90 11.53
N VAL A 152 -4.13 3.90 11.68
CA VAL A 152 -2.70 3.73 11.35
C VAL A 152 -2.01 2.71 12.25
N GLY A 153 -2.37 2.65 13.54
CA GLY A 153 -1.83 1.66 14.48
C GLY A 153 -2.25 0.23 14.11
N GLY A 154 -3.54 0.00 13.86
CA GLY A 154 -4.05 -1.32 13.49
C GLY A 154 -3.56 -1.80 12.13
N PHE A 155 -3.30 -0.87 11.19
CA PHE A 155 -2.60 -1.20 9.94
C PHE A 155 -1.17 -1.66 10.23
N ALA A 156 -0.40 -0.89 11.00
CA ALA A 156 1.00 -1.22 11.31
C ALA A 156 1.15 -2.58 12.01
N GLU A 157 0.27 -2.90 12.98
CA GLU A 157 0.25 -4.21 13.65
C GLU A 157 0.02 -5.37 12.68
N ARG A 158 -0.96 -5.23 11.78
CA ARG A 158 -1.28 -6.26 10.77
C ARG A 158 -0.15 -6.41 9.76
N TYR A 159 0.41 -5.30 9.32
CA TYR A 159 1.49 -5.28 8.34
C TYR A 159 2.77 -5.92 8.90
N VAL A 160 3.16 -5.60 10.13
CA VAL A 160 4.31 -6.23 10.80
C VAL A 160 4.08 -7.73 11.02
N ARG A 161 2.86 -8.13 11.37
CA ARG A 161 2.52 -9.53 11.61
C ARG A 161 2.49 -10.36 10.34
N ASP A 162 1.85 -9.85 9.29
CA ASP A 162 1.67 -10.52 8.00
C ASP A 162 1.41 -9.49 6.90
N TYR A 163 2.47 -8.87 6.40
CA TYR A 163 2.38 -7.94 5.27
C TYR A 163 1.80 -8.60 4.02
N ARG A 164 2.01 -9.91 3.83
CA ARG A 164 1.55 -10.61 2.62
C ARG A 164 0.03 -10.66 2.57
N ALA A 165 -0.62 -10.87 3.71
CA ALA A 165 -2.08 -10.81 3.80
C ALA A 165 -2.61 -9.41 3.48
N VAL A 166 -1.96 -8.36 4.01
CA VAL A 166 -2.35 -6.96 3.76
C VAL A 166 -2.22 -6.59 2.28
N GLU A 167 -1.10 -6.92 1.65
CA GLU A 167 -0.85 -6.68 0.22
C GLU A 167 -1.76 -7.53 -0.66
N ALA A 168 -2.03 -8.78 -0.29
CA ALA A 168 -2.89 -9.67 -1.08
C ALA A 168 -4.31 -9.12 -1.22
N GLU A 169 -4.85 -8.44 -0.21
CA GLU A 169 -6.14 -7.77 -0.34
C GLU A 169 -6.07 -6.58 -1.33
N ALA A 170 -4.98 -5.80 -1.31
CA ALA A 170 -4.79 -4.68 -2.24
C ALA A 170 -4.59 -5.15 -3.70
N GLU A 171 -3.86 -6.26 -3.89
CA GLU A 171 -3.74 -6.92 -5.19
C GLU A 171 -5.09 -7.44 -5.72
N GLN A 172 -5.91 -8.02 -4.84
CA GLN A 172 -7.27 -8.43 -5.19
C GLN A 172 -8.14 -7.24 -5.59
N ALA A 173 -8.00 -6.10 -4.92
CA ALA A 173 -8.73 -4.88 -5.28
C ALA A 173 -8.34 -4.36 -6.67
N ALA A 174 -7.04 -4.37 -7.01
CA ALA A 174 -6.55 -4.00 -8.33
C ALA A 174 -7.05 -4.97 -9.43
N ALA A 175 -6.96 -6.28 -9.20
CA ALA A 175 -7.47 -7.29 -10.12
C ALA A 175 -9.01 -7.20 -10.28
N GLY A 176 -9.72 -6.92 -9.18
CA GLY A 176 -11.16 -6.69 -9.16
C GLY A 176 -11.56 -5.47 -9.98
N TYR A 177 -10.80 -4.38 -9.90
CA TYR A 177 -11.00 -3.18 -10.70
C TYR A 177 -10.83 -3.46 -12.21
N LEU A 178 -9.77 -4.18 -12.59
CA LEU A 178 -9.56 -4.59 -13.99
C LEU A 178 -10.73 -5.46 -14.50
N SER A 179 -11.21 -6.39 -13.67
CA SER A 179 -12.37 -7.24 -13.99
C SER A 179 -13.68 -6.45 -14.05
N TRP A 180 -13.82 -5.40 -13.24
CA TRP A 180 -14.98 -4.51 -13.28
C TRP A 180 -15.01 -3.71 -14.58
N LEU A 181 -13.86 -3.19 -15.04
CA LEU A 181 -13.76 -2.46 -16.30
C LEU A 181 -14.21 -3.28 -17.51
N THR A 182 -13.90 -4.58 -17.55
CA THR A 182 -14.29 -5.46 -18.67
C THR A 182 -15.78 -5.82 -18.66
N ARG A 183 -16.44 -5.77 -17.49
CA ARG A 183 -17.87 -6.06 -17.33
C ARG A 183 -18.77 -4.84 -17.48
N ARG A 184 -18.23 -3.62 -17.48
CA ARG A 184 -19.03 -2.40 -17.71
C ARG A 184 -19.59 -2.44 -19.14
N PRO A 185 -20.92 -2.43 -19.33
CA PRO A 185 -21.49 -2.26 -20.66
C PRO A 185 -21.00 -0.93 -21.22
N VAL A 186 -20.43 -0.95 -22.44
CA VAL A 186 -20.08 0.25 -23.18
C VAL A 186 -21.37 0.93 -23.66
N HIS A 187 -22.12 1.55 -22.75
CA HIS A 187 -23.33 2.31 -23.06
C HIS A 187 -23.13 3.83 -22.90
N SER A 188 -21.90 4.31 -23.09
CA SER A 188 -21.61 5.76 -23.13
C SER A 188 -20.58 6.20 -24.17
N ARG A 189 -20.14 5.31 -25.09
CA ARG A 189 -19.34 5.72 -26.26
C ARG A 189 -20.14 5.92 -27.54
N ALA A 190 -21.40 5.46 -27.61
CA ALA A 190 -22.23 5.57 -28.80
C ALA A 190 -23.11 6.85 -28.86
N ALA A 191 -23.36 7.52 -27.73
CA ALA A 191 -24.21 8.72 -27.72
C ALA A 191 -23.50 10.00 -28.24
N ALA A 192 -22.16 9.98 -28.35
CA ALA A 192 -21.38 11.11 -28.87
C ALA A 192 -21.03 10.98 -30.37
N ALA A 193 -21.36 9.86 -31.02
CA ALA A 193 -20.99 9.57 -32.41
C ALA A 193 -22.17 9.51 -33.39
N SER A 194 -23.35 10.00 -33.00
CA SER A 194 -24.48 10.14 -33.93
C SER A 194 -25.22 11.45 -33.68
N GLY A 195 -24.58 12.54 -34.09
CA GLY A 195 -25.34 13.69 -34.56
C GLY A 195 -26.07 13.30 -35.85
N LYS A 196 -27.39 13.09 -35.76
CA LYS A 196 -28.38 13.42 -36.80
C LYS A 196 -29.81 13.35 -36.22
N ILE A 197 -30.28 14.52 -35.80
CA ILE A 197 -31.64 15.11 -35.89
C ILE A 197 -32.86 14.16 -35.93
N ALA A 198 -33.75 14.26 -34.93
CA ALA A 198 -35.20 14.23 -35.14
C ALA A 198 -36.00 14.75 -33.92
N ALA A 199 -36.73 15.85 -34.17
CA ALA A 199 -38.03 16.24 -33.63
C ALA A 199 -38.22 16.54 -32.12
N SER A 200 -38.45 17.82 -31.89
CA SER A 200 -39.18 18.44 -30.78
C SER A 200 -40.47 17.69 -30.44
N ILE A 201 -40.65 17.29 -29.18
CA ILE A 201 -41.93 16.92 -28.58
C ILE A 201 -42.27 18.05 -27.59
N PRO A 202 -43.35 18.82 -27.79
CA PRO A 202 -43.77 19.85 -26.84
C PRO A 202 -44.39 19.22 -25.58
N PRO A 203 -44.31 19.89 -24.42
CA PRO A 203 -44.83 19.37 -23.15
C PRO A 203 -46.36 19.28 -23.14
N PRO A 204 -46.95 18.34 -22.38
CA PRO A 204 -48.40 18.28 -22.21
C PRO A 204 -48.90 19.48 -21.39
N GLU A 205 -49.94 20.16 -21.87
CA GLU A 205 -50.69 21.15 -21.09
C GLU A 205 -51.56 20.47 -20.02
N PRO A 206 -51.77 21.12 -18.86
CA PRO A 206 -52.46 20.53 -17.72
C PRO A 206 -53.99 20.56 -17.86
N PRO A 207 -54.71 19.59 -17.27
CA PRO A 207 -56.01 19.83 -16.66
C PRO A 207 -55.87 20.29 -15.19
#